data_AF-A0A0G1Q4K1-F1
#
_entry.id   AF-A0A0G1Q4K1-F1
#
_cell.length_a   1.000
_cell.length_b   1.000
_cell.length_c   1.000
_cell.angle_alpha   90.00
_cell.angle_beta   90.00
_cell.angle_gamma   90.00
#
_symmetry.space_group_name_H-M   'P 1'
#
loop_
_entity.id
_entity.type
_entity.pdbx_description
1 polymer ?
#
loop_
_entity_poly.entity_id
_entity_poly.type
_entity_poly.pdbx_seq_one_letter_code
_entity_poly.pdbx_strand_id
1 'polypeptide(L)'
;MGFVLPDLKKIENRLKELPQVKQISLAGSVRRKKETVGDCDILITSAAPKPVMDFFVSMPEVERIYAHGPTKSAVKLKSGIDVDLRVVPPESFGAAMQYFTGSKDHNIALREIAIKKGWKLNEYGIFKGKKQIAGKTEEEVYKKLGLNYIEPEMRETHRL
;
A
#
# COMPACT_ATOMS: atom_id res chain seq x y z
N MET A 1 -22.92 7.62 0.88
CA MET A 1 -21.77 7.12 0.09
C MET A 1 -21.04 6.01 0.86
N GLY A 2 -21.70 4.85 1.04
CA GLY A 2 -21.17 3.69 1.79
C GLY A 2 -21.07 2.40 0.97
N PHE A 3 -21.18 2.49 -0.36
CA PHE A 3 -21.40 1.34 -1.25
C PHE A 3 -20.12 0.60 -1.69
N VAL A 4 -18.96 1.15 -1.38
CA VAL A 4 -17.67 0.76 -1.96
C VAL A 4 -16.88 -0.21 -1.10
N LEU A 5 -16.83 0.08 0.20
CA LEU A 5 -16.09 -0.71 1.19
C LEU A 5 -16.47 -2.20 1.20
N PRO A 6 -17.74 -2.60 1.02
CA PRO A 6 -18.10 -4.01 0.95
C PRO A 6 -17.41 -4.75 -0.19
N ASP A 7 -17.28 -4.13 -1.36
CA ASP A 7 -16.67 -4.78 -2.52
C ASP A 7 -15.15 -4.88 -2.39
N LEU A 8 -14.50 -3.83 -1.86
CA LEU A 8 -13.07 -3.87 -1.54
C LEU A 8 -12.75 -4.96 -0.50
N LYS A 9 -13.59 -5.10 0.53
CA LYS A 9 -13.44 -6.18 1.54
C LYS A 9 -13.67 -7.56 0.95
N LYS A 10 -14.59 -7.73 0.00
CA LYS A 10 -14.77 -9.02 -0.71
C LYS A 10 -13.52 -9.38 -1.50
N ILE A 11 -12.97 -8.43 -2.25
CA ILE A 11 -11.73 -8.61 -3.01
C ILE A 11 -10.58 -8.98 -2.06
N GLU A 12 -10.41 -8.23 -0.98
CA GLU A 12 -9.39 -8.51 0.05
C GLU A 12 -9.54 -9.91 0.62
N ASN A 13 -10.75 -10.32 1.00
CA ASN A 13 -11.02 -11.66 1.53
C ASN A 13 -10.70 -12.77 0.52
N ARG A 14 -11.13 -12.63 -0.74
CA ARG A 14 -10.79 -13.60 -1.80
C ARG A 14 -9.29 -13.72 -2.02
N LEU A 15 -8.55 -12.61 -1.99
CA LEU A 15 -7.10 -12.63 -2.11
C LEU A 15 -6.44 -13.28 -0.89
N LYS A 16 -6.96 -13.01 0.31
CA LYS A 16 -6.47 -13.57 1.57
C LYS A 16 -6.58 -15.09 1.65
N GLU A 17 -7.55 -15.68 0.94
CA GLU A 17 -7.74 -17.14 0.85
C GLU A 17 -6.70 -17.84 -0.03
N LEU A 18 -5.94 -17.11 -0.85
CA LEU A 18 -4.90 -17.70 -1.68
C LEU A 18 -3.71 -18.16 -0.81
N PRO A 19 -3.23 -19.40 -0.97
CA PRO A 19 -2.11 -19.92 -0.18
C PRO A 19 -0.77 -19.18 -0.43
N GLN A 20 -0.67 -18.44 -1.53
CA GLN A 20 0.49 -17.63 -1.86
C GLN A 20 0.56 -16.33 -1.04
N VAL A 21 -0.57 -15.85 -0.50
CA VAL A 21 -0.67 -14.59 0.24
C VAL A 21 -0.28 -14.82 1.70
N LYS A 22 0.77 -14.10 2.15
CA LYS A 22 1.23 -14.16 3.55
C LYS A 22 0.67 -13.00 4.39
N GLN A 23 0.63 -11.81 3.81
CA GLN A 23 0.04 -10.61 4.40
C GLN A 23 -0.72 -9.86 3.31
N ILE A 24 -1.79 -9.19 3.73
CA ILE A 24 -2.61 -8.34 2.88
C ILE A 24 -3.14 -7.17 3.69
N SER A 25 -3.24 -6.00 3.09
CA SER A 25 -3.97 -4.87 3.65
C SER A 25 -4.42 -3.92 2.55
N LEU A 26 -5.61 -3.33 2.74
CA LEU A 26 -6.00 -2.12 2.04
C LEU A 26 -5.14 -0.93 2.49
N ALA A 27 -4.80 -0.05 1.56
CA ALA A 27 -4.06 1.19 1.77
C ALA A 27 -4.77 2.35 1.03
N GLY A 28 -4.04 3.41 0.68
CA GLY A 28 -4.62 4.55 -0.03
C GLY A 28 -5.60 5.37 0.80
N SER A 29 -6.48 6.09 0.11
CA SER A 29 -7.50 6.96 0.70
C SER A 29 -8.51 6.19 1.57
N VAL A 30 -8.78 4.92 1.24
CA VAL A 30 -9.61 3.99 2.02
C VAL A 30 -9.11 3.84 3.44
N ARG A 31 -7.80 3.62 3.60
CA ARG A 31 -7.20 3.43 4.93
C ARG A 31 -7.15 4.73 5.75
N ARG A 32 -7.12 5.89 5.10
CA ARG A 32 -7.21 7.21 5.75
C ARG A 32 -8.65 7.67 6.03
N LYS A 33 -9.66 6.86 5.68
CA LYS A 33 -11.09 7.15 5.88
C LYS A 33 -11.58 8.45 5.23
N LYS A 34 -11.06 8.80 4.03
CA LYS A 34 -11.63 9.93 3.26
C LYS A 34 -13.07 9.67 2.86
N GLU A 35 -13.89 10.73 2.89
CA GLU A 35 -15.32 10.66 2.54
C GLU A 35 -15.57 10.21 1.09
N THR A 36 -14.67 10.57 0.17
CA THR A 36 -14.68 10.12 -1.22
C THR A 36 -13.48 9.23 -1.49
N VAL A 37 -13.76 7.96 -1.80
CA VAL A 37 -12.75 6.99 -2.26
C VAL A 37 -12.71 7.05 -3.78
N GLY A 38 -11.65 7.66 -4.33
CA GLY A 38 -11.41 7.67 -5.78
C GLY A 38 -10.69 6.40 -6.25
N ASP A 39 -9.80 5.88 -5.41
CA ASP A 39 -8.91 4.76 -5.69
C ASP A 39 -8.64 3.92 -4.43
N CYS A 40 -8.27 2.66 -4.62
CA CYS A 40 -7.83 1.78 -3.54
C CYS A 40 -6.51 1.11 -3.91
N ASP A 41 -5.55 1.16 -3.00
CA ASP A 41 -4.33 0.36 -3.08
C ASP A 41 -4.50 -0.90 -2.23
N ILE A 42 -4.13 -2.07 -2.76
CA ILE A 42 -4.02 -3.32 -2.03
C ILE A 42 -2.55 -3.73 -2.00
N LEU A 43 -2.02 -3.95 -0.80
CA LEU A 43 -0.65 -4.41 -0.61
C LEU A 43 -0.63 -5.85 -0.12
N ILE A 44 0.20 -6.68 -0.76
CA ILE A 44 0.37 -8.09 -0.45
C ILE A 44 1.85 -8.44 -0.26
N THR A 45 2.14 -9.39 0.61
CA THR A 45 3.41 -10.13 0.59
C THR A 45 3.17 -11.55 0.09
N SER A 46 3.99 -12.00 -0.87
CA SER A 46 3.89 -13.33 -1.46
C SER A 46 5.25 -13.78 -2.00
N ALA A 47 5.56 -15.07 -1.83
CA ALA A 47 6.72 -15.71 -2.47
C ALA A 47 6.44 -16.13 -3.92
N ALA A 48 5.16 -16.17 -4.31
CA ALA A 48 4.70 -16.49 -5.67
C ALA A 48 3.69 -15.42 -6.12
N PRO A 49 4.17 -14.25 -6.60
CA PRO A 49 3.31 -13.12 -6.94
C PRO A 49 2.40 -13.36 -8.15
N LYS A 50 2.89 -14.08 -9.16
CA LYS A 50 2.19 -14.24 -10.44
C LYS A 50 0.78 -14.87 -10.29
N PRO A 51 0.60 -16.00 -9.56
CA PRO A 51 -0.74 -16.55 -9.32
C PRO A 51 -1.72 -15.56 -8.65
N VAL A 52 -1.21 -14.70 -7.75
CA VAL A 52 -2.03 -13.69 -7.08
C VAL A 52 -2.49 -12.61 -8.08
N MET A 53 -1.58 -12.18 -8.96
CA MET A 53 -1.87 -11.18 -10.00
C MET A 53 -2.87 -11.72 -11.02
N ASP A 54 -2.66 -12.95 -11.51
CA ASP A 54 -3.55 -13.62 -12.47
C ASP A 54 -4.96 -13.77 -11.86
N PHE A 55 -5.05 -14.20 -10.60
CA PHE A 55 -6.33 -14.34 -9.90
C PHE A 55 -7.04 -13.00 -9.75
N PHE A 56 -6.32 -11.96 -9.30
CA PHE A 56 -6.89 -10.63 -9.10
C PHE A 56 -7.53 -10.05 -10.37
N VAL A 57 -6.83 -10.13 -11.51
CA VAL A 57 -7.37 -9.56 -12.77
C VAL A 57 -8.50 -10.39 -13.38
N SER A 58 -8.65 -11.66 -12.95
CA SER A 58 -9.73 -12.56 -13.39
C SER A 58 -11.04 -12.44 -12.60
N MET A 59 -11.06 -11.62 -11.55
CA MET A 59 -12.21 -11.50 -10.64
C MET A 59 -13.46 -10.95 -11.35
N PRO A 60 -14.67 -11.44 -11.00
CA PRO A 60 -15.92 -11.00 -11.62
C PRO A 60 -16.25 -9.52 -11.36
N GLU A 61 -15.68 -8.90 -10.33
CA GLU A 61 -15.79 -7.49 -10.00
C GLU A 61 -15.02 -6.59 -10.99
N VAL A 62 -14.04 -7.14 -11.71
CA VAL A 62 -13.21 -6.41 -12.68
C VAL A 62 -14.02 -6.09 -13.93
N GLU A 63 -14.02 -4.82 -14.31
CA GLU A 63 -14.59 -4.30 -15.56
C GLU A 63 -13.52 -4.12 -16.62
N ARG A 64 -12.36 -3.54 -16.25
CA ARG A 64 -11.27 -3.24 -17.18
C ARG A 64 -9.93 -3.46 -16.51
N ILE A 65 -8.97 -4.02 -17.24
CA ILE A 65 -7.58 -4.13 -16.81
C ILE A 65 -6.79 -2.99 -17.43
N TYR A 66 -6.15 -2.16 -16.62
CA TYR A 66 -5.24 -1.10 -17.08
C TYR A 66 -3.80 -1.59 -17.15
N ALA A 67 -3.40 -2.41 -16.19
CA ALA A 67 -2.07 -3.00 -16.13
C ALA A 67 -2.13 -4.39 -15.50
N HIS A 68 -1.30 -5.30 -16.03
CA HIS A 68 -1.10 -6.63 -15.47
C HIS A 68 0.38 -6.99 -15.60
N GLY A 69 1.05 -7.10 -14.46
CA GLY A 69 2.48 -7.35 -14.38
C GLY A 69 2.81 -8.31 -13.25
N PRO A 70 4.10 -8.69 -13.11
CA PRO A 70 4.51 -9.73 -12.17
C PRO A 70 4.28 -9.34 -10.71
N THR A 71 4.38 -8.06 -10.36
CA THR A 71 4.24 -7.55 -8.99
C THR A 71 3.30 -6.35 -8.87
N LYS A 72 2.70 -5.91 -9.98
CA LYS A 72 1.74 -4.81 -10.01
C LYS A 72 0.64 -5.11 -11.02
N SER A 73 -0.61 -4.91 -10.61
CA SER A 73 -1.78 -4.89 -11.48
C SER A 73 -2.67 -3.71 -11.12
N ALA A 74 -3.39 -3.19 -12.11
CA ALA A 74 -4.30 -2.05 -11.97
C ALA A 74 -5.57 -2.33 -12.75
N VAL A 75 -6.73 -2.19 -12.10
CA VAL A 75 -8.04 -2.52 -12.69
C VAL A 75 -9.09 -1.46 -12.37
N LYS A 76 -10.08 -1.32 -13.25
CA LYS A 76 -11.37 -0.71 -12.96
C LYS A 76 -12.32 -1.80 -12.50
N LEU A 77 -12.98 -1.58 -11.37
CA LEU A 77 -14.10 -2.41 -10.94
C LEU A 77 -15.40 -1.90 -11.56
N LYS A 78 -16.37 -2.80 -11.72
CA LYS A 78 -17.75 -2.48 -12.17
C LYS A 78 -18.47 -1.48 -11.27
N SER A 79 -18.02 -1.31 -10.03
CA SER A 79 -18.49 -0.28 -9.10
C SER A 79 -18.00 1.14 -9.46
N GLY A 80 -17.13 1.27 -10.47
CA GLY A 80 -16.54 2.53 -10.90
C GLY A 80 -15.23 2.90 -10.19
N ILE A 81 -14.62 1.97 -9.45
CA ILE A 81 -13.42 2.25 -8.63
C ILE A 81 -12.17 1.69 -9.26
N ASP A 82 -11.10 2.48 -9.21
CA ASP A 82 -9.78 2.04 -9.60
C ASP A 82 -9.08 1.34 -8.43
N VAL A 83 -8.56 0.12 -8.67
CA VAL A 83 -7.83 -0.67 -7.67
C VAL A 83 -6.45 -1.05 -8.19
N ASP A 84 -5.42 -0.63 -7.46
CA ASP A 84 -4.03 -0.99 -7.68
C ASP A 84 -3.65 -2.11 -6.70
N LEU A 85 -3.23 -3.27 -7.22
CA LEU A 85 -2.66 -4.35 -6.42
C LEU A 85 -1.14 -4.36 -6.56
N ARG A 86 -0.42 -4.47 -5.43
CA ARG A 86 1.03 -4.60 -5.40
C ARG A 86 1.49 -5.72 -4.50
N VAL A 87 2.46 -6.49 -4.99
CA VAL A 87 3.19 -7.46 -4.18
C VAL A 87 4.56 -6.90 -3.84
N VAL A 88 4.87 -6.86 -2.54
CA VAL A 88 6.14 -6.34 -2.02
C VAL A 88 6.86 -7.43 -1.19
N PRO A 89 8.19 -7.33 -1.07
CA PRO A 89 8.94 -8.18 -0.15
C PRO A 89 8.45 -8.02 1.31
N PRO A 90 8.46 -9.09 2.14
CA PRO A 90 8.05 -9.01 3.54
C PRO A 90 8.79 -7.96 4.37
N GLU A 91 10.08 -7.76 4.11
CA GLU A 91 10.93 -6.75 4.74
C GLU A 91 10.59 -5.31 4.35
N SER A 92 9.75 -5.13 3.33
CA SER A 92 9.30 -3.83 2.81
C SER A 92 7.85 -3.53 3.15
N PHE A 93 7.11 -4.47 3.77
CA PHE A 93 5.65 -4.34 3.93
C PHE A 93 5.26 -3.08 4.70
N GLY A 94 5.94 -2.78 5.80
CA GLY A 94 5.72 -1.55 6.58
C GLY A 94 6.01 -0.26 5.82
N ALA A 95 7.10 -0.21 5.05
CA ALA A 95 7.42 0.95 4.22
C ALA A 95 6.43 1.13 3.07
N ALA A 96 5.99 0.03 2.45
CA ALA A 96 4.95 0.06 1.44
C ALA A 96 3.62 0.54 2.04
N MET A 97 3.23 0.02 3.21
CA MET A 97 2.04 0.46 3.93
C MET A 97 2.10 1.96 4.21
N GLN A 98 3.21 2.48 4.74
CA GLN A 98 3.40 3.90 4.94
C GLN A 98 3.23 4.67 3.62
N TYR A 99 3.96 4.27 2.58
CA TYR A 99 4.00 4.94 1.28
C TYR A 99 2.63 5.00 0.59
N PHE A 100 1.97 3.85 0.43
CA PHE A 100 0.69 3.75 -0.29
C PHE A 100 -0.48 4.21 0.57
N THR A 101 -0.37 4.18 1.91
CA THR A 101 -1.33 4.89 2.75
C THR A 101 -1.20 6.39 2.57
N GLY A 102 -0.02 6.94 2.27
CA GLY A 102 0.16 8.36 2.03
C GLY A 102 -0.26 9.22 3.24
N SER A 103 -0.77 10.45 3.05
CA SER A 103 -0.99 11.14 1.77
C SER A 103 0.30 11.48 1.01
N LYS A 104 0.18 12.05 -0.20
CA LYS A 104 1.33 12.56 -0.96
C LYS A 104 2.15 13.55 -0.13
N ASP A 105 1.50 14.48 0.55
CA ASP A 105 2.17 15.53 1.32
C ASP A 105 2.86 14.98 2.57
N HIS A 106 2.21 14.01 3.22
CA HIS A 106 2.78 13.25 4.33
C HIS A 106 4.04 12.47 3.89
N ASN A 107 4.00 11.83 2.72
CA ASN A 107 5.15 11.15 2.14
C ASN A 107 6.31 12.11 1.84
N ILE A 108 6.03 13.31 1.33
CA ILE A 108 7.07 14.31 1.06
C ILE A 108 7.72 14.72 2.38
N ALA A 109 6.94 15.03 3.42
CA ALA A 109 7.47 15.42 4.73
C ALA A 109 8.38 14.33 5.34
N LEU A 110 7.96 13.06 5.30
CA LEU A 110 8.80 11.96 5.79
C LEU A 110 10.09 11.78 4.99
N ARG A 111 10.05 11.98 3.67
CA ARG A 111 11.25 11.92 2.82
C ARG A 111 12.21 13.07 3.14
N GLU A 112 11.71 14.28 3.39
CA GLU A 112 12.57 15.39 3.80
C GLU A 112 13.28 15.11 5.13
N ILE A 113 12.60 14.50 6.10
CA ILE A 113 13.21 14.06 7.36
C ILE A 113 14.31 13.02 7.09
N ALA A 114 14.05 12.05 6.22
CA ALA A 114 15.04 11.03 5.84
C ALA A 114 16.27 11.66 5.16
N ILE A 115 16.05 12.58 4.22
CA ILE A 115 17.11 13.29 3.48
C ILE A 115 17.99 14.11 4.44
N LYS A 116 17.39 14.83 5.40
CA LYS A 116 18.12 15.58 6.44
C LYS A 116 19.03 14.67 7.29
N LYS A 117 18.71 13.39 7.40
CA LYS A 117 19.52 12.36 8.10
C LYS A 117 20.50 11.62 7.18
N GLY A 118 20.59 12.01 5.90
CA GLY A 118 21.43 11.35 4.89
C GLY A 118 20.91 9.98 4.47
N TRP A 119 19.60 9.74 4.56
CA TRP A 119 18.93 8.49 4.19
C TRP A 119 17.98 8.69 3.01
N LYS A 120 17.63 7.58 2.37
CA LYS A 120 16.58 7.53 1.34
C LYS A 120 15.37 6.77 1.88
N LEU A 121 14.19 7.37 1.82
CA LEU A 121 12.92 6.70 2.10
C LEU A 121 12.16 6.46 0.78
N ASN A 122 11.73 5.23 0.53
CA ASN A 122 10.88 4.86 -0.60
C ASN A 122 9.89 3.74 -0.19
N GLU A 123 9.16 3.20 -1.16
CA GLU A 123 8.16 2.14 -0.95
C GLU A 123 8.74 0.82 -0.44
N TYR A 124 10.07 0.64 -0.53
CA TYR A 124 10.75 -0.57 -0.09
C TYR A 124 11.37 -0.46 1.31
N GLY A 125 11.58 0.76 1.83
CA GLY A 125 12.25 0.95 3.11
C GLY A 125 12.94 2.30 3.28
N ILE A 126 13.63 2.41 4.41
CA ILE A 126 14.62 3.46 4.66
C ILE A 126 16.01 2.87 4.39
N PHE A 127 16.83 3.59 3.65
CA PHE A 127 18.15 3.15 3.21
C PHE A 127 19.24 4.16 3.61
N LYS A 128 20.35 3.63 4.12
CA LYS A 128 21.62 4.36 4.25
C LYS A 128 22.59 3.79 3.22
N GLY A 129 22.79 4.51 2.12
CA GLY A 129 23.45 3.95 0.94
C GLY A 129 22.66 2.77 0.38
N LYS A 130 23.30 1.60 0.26
CA LYS A 130 22.65 0.35 -0.20
C LYS A 130 22.00 -0.47 0.92
N LYS A 131 22.24 -0.13 2.19
CA LYS A 131 21.74 -0.90 3.33
C LYS A 131 20.34 -0.44 3.72
N GLN A 132 19.37 -1.35 3.69
CA GLN A 132 18.06 -1.12 4.30
C GLN A 132 18.20 -1.11 5.83
N ILE A 133 17.66 -0.08 6.47
CA ILE A 133 17.79 0.16 7.92
C ILE A 133 16.44 0.20 8.66
N ALA A 134 15.33 0.16 7.92
CA ALA A 134 13.96 -0.04 8.40
C ALA A 134 13.04 -0.34 7.20
N GLY A 135 11.89 -0.98 7.44
CA GLY A 135 10.85 -1.15 6.44
C GLY A 135 9.85 -2.27 6.69
N LYS A 136 10.08 -3.11 7.69
CA LYS A 136 9.25 -4.29 7.95
C LYS A 136 7.89 -3.92 8.52
N THR A 137 7.85 -2.93 9.42
CA THR A 137 6.60 -2.39 9.99
C THR A 137 6.55 -0.88 9.87
N GLU A 138 5.35 -0.30 9.90
CA GLU A 138 5.21 1.16 9.83
C GLU A 138 5.83 1.82 11.07
N GLU A 139 5.64 1.25 12.25
CA GLU A 139 6.20 1.73 13.52
C GLU A 139 7.73 1.78 13.45
N GLU A 140 8.36 0.77 12.84
CA GLU A 140 9.81 0.77 12.62
C GLU A 140 10.23 1.95 11.73
N VAL A 141 9.50 2.23 10.64
CA VAL A 141 9.76 3.35 9.73
C VAL A 141 9.66 4.68 10.46
N TYR A 142 8.56 4.94 11.17
CA TYR A 142 8.37 6.17 11.94
C TYR A 142 9.43 6.34 13.02
N LYS A 143 9.67 5.29 13.82
CA LYS A 143 10.68 5.30 14.88
C LYS A 143 12.07 5.59 14.32
N LYS A 144 12.43 5.04 13.15
CA LYS A 144 13.73 5.30 12.53
C LYS A 144 13.88 6.76 12.15
N LEU A 145 12.81 7.39 11.67
CA LEU A 145 12.76 8.83 11.35
C LEU A 145 12.75 9.72 12.60
N GLY A 146 12.63 9.14 13.80
CA GLY A 146 12.58 9.87 15.07
C GLY A 146 11.17 10.38 15.39
N LEU A 147 10.15 9.71 14.88
CA LEU A 147 8.74 10.05 15.08
C LEU A 147 8.03 8.91 15.82
N ASN A 148 6.93 9.25 16.50
CA ASN A 148 5.96 8.26 16.95
C ASN A 148 5.16 7.73 15.76
N TYR A 149 4.51 6.59 15.93
CA TYR A 149 3.55 6.10 14.94
C TYR A 149 2.45 7.13 14.72
N ILE A 150 2.13 7.42 13.45
CA ILE A 150 1.08 8.35 13.08
C ILE A 150 -0.06 7.54 12.48
N GLU A 151 -1.23 7.60 13.11
CA GLU A 151 -2.43 6.93 12.65
C GLU A 151 -2.79 7.33 11.21
N PRO A 152 -3.26 6.40 10.36
CA PRO A 152 -3.59 6.69 8.96
C PRO A 152 -4.48 7.92 8.74
N GLU A 153 -5.50 8.15 9.59
CA GLU A 153 -6.41 9.29 9.42
C GLU A 153 -5.73 10.66 9.62
N MET A 154 -4.59 10.69 10.31
CA MET A 154 -3.85 11.93 10.60
C MET A 154 -2.86 12.29 9.50
N ARG A 155 -2.66 11.43 8.50
CA ARG A 155 -1.63 11.57 7.45
C ARG A 155 -2.10 12.45 6.29
N GLU A 156 -2.69 13.60 6.58
CA GLU A 156 -3.28 14.49 5.57
C GLU A 156 -2.46 15.75 5.28
N THR A 157 -1.48 16.08 6.13
CA THR A 157 -0.72 17.34 5.99
C THR A 157 0.79 17.13 5.96
N HIS A 158 1.51 18.19 5.61
CA HIS A 158 2.97 18.21 5.51
C HIS A 158 3.68 18.53 6.85
N ARG A 159 2.94 18.84 7.92
CA ARG A 159 3.53 19.15 9.23
C ARG A 159 3.60 17.89 10.09
N LEU A 160 4.82 17.48 10.43
CA LEU A 160 5.15 16.30 11.24
C LEU A 160 5.90 16.67 12.50
#